data_AF-A0A240EIP8-F1
#
_entry.id   AF-A0A240EIP8-F1
#
_cell.length_a   1.000
_cell.length_b   1.000
_cell.length_c   1.000
_cell.angle_alpha   90.00
_cell.angle_beta   90.00
_cell.angle_gamma   90.00
#
_symmetry.space_group_name_H-M   'P 1'
#
loop_
_entity.id
_entity.type
_entity.pdbx_description
1 polymer ?
#
loop_
_entity_poly.entity_id
_entity_poly.type
_entity_poly.pdbx_seq_one_letter_code
_entity_poly.pdbx_strand_id
1 'polypeptide(L)' 'MNRKKKINQIHKARMKKANAKKNGAGKNKPRYISKAERAKMEAEQEIQSSDTLEVAEQSSVS' A
#
# COMPACT_ATOMS: atom_id res chain seq x y z
N MET A 1 33.87 -12.91 -18.51
CA MET A 1 33.27 -12.68 -17.17
C MET A 1 33.12 -14.04 -16.48
N ASN A 2 33.75 -14.25 -15.33
CA ASN A 2 33.64 -15.53 -14.62
C ASN A 2 32.18 -15.87 -14.28
N ARG A 3 31.83 -17.16 -14.38
CA ARG A 3 30.46 -17.69 -14.17
C ARG A 3 29.81 -17.15 -12.89
N LYS A 4 30.56 -17.07 -11.80
CA LYS A 4 30.13 -16.52 -10.50
C LYS A 4 29.64 -15.06 -10.60
N LYS A 5 30.36 -14.20 -11.33
CA LYS A 5 29.99 -12.79 -11.53
C LYS A 5 28.72 -12.66 -12.38
N LYS A 6 28.56 -13.50 -13.41
CA LYS A 6 27.36 -13.52 -14.27
C LYS A 6 26.09 -13.94 -13.49
N ILE A 7 26.18 -14.99 -12.67
CA ILE A 7 25.06 -15.45 -11.82
C ILE A 7 24.63 -14.34 -10.85
N ASN A 8 25.60 -13.69 -10.18
CA ASN A 8 25.30 -12.61 -9.24
C ASN A 8 24.65 -11.40 -9.91
N GLN A 9 25.08 -11.04 -11.13
CA GLN A 9 24.46 -9.97 -11.90
C GLN A 9 23.01 -10.30 -12.28
N ILE A 10 22.75 -11.52 -12.76
CA ILE A 10 21.40 -11.98 -13.11
C ILE A 10 20.49 -11.99 -11.87
N HIS A 11 20.98 -12.50 -10.74
CA HIS A 11 20.21 -12.53 -9.49
C HIS A 11 19.83 -11.12 -9.02
N LYS A 12 20.79 -10.19 -8.97
CA LYS A 12 20.55 -8.78 -8.61
C LYS A 12 19.53 -8.12 -9.54
N ALA A 13 19.64 -8.35 -10.85
CA ALA A 13 18.70 -7.81 -11.83
C ALA A 13 17.27 -8.33 -11.61
N ARG A 14 17.11 -9.64 -11.33
CA ARG A 14 15.81 -10.25 -11.00
C ARG A 14 15.21 -9.69 -9.71
N MET A 15 16.02 -9.56 -8.66
CA MET A 15 15.58 -8.98 -7.38
C MET A 15 15.12 -7.52 -7.56
N LYS A 16 15.89 -6.72 -8.31
CA LYS A 16 15.51 -5.32 -8.61
C LYS A 16 14.19 -5.25 -9.38
N LYS A 17 13.98 -6.11 -10.37
CA LYS A 17 12.73 -6.20 -11.14
C LYS A 17 11.54 -6.63 -10.28
N ALA A 18 11.73 -7.60 -9.39
CA ALA A 18 10.70 -8.05 -8.46
C ALA A 18 10.32 -6.94 -7.46
N ASN A 19 11.31 -6.27 -6.87
CA ASN A 19 11.07 -5.16 -5.94
C ASN A 19 10.42 -3.95 -6.61
N ALA A 20 10.80 -3.63 -7.85
CA ALA A 20 10.15 -2.58 -8.62
C ALA A 20 8.69 -2.91 -8.95
N LYS A 21 8.36 -4.18 -9.22
CA LYS A 21 6.96 -4.61 -9.41
C LYS A 21 6.15 -4.57 -8.12
N LYS A 22 6.72 -5.02 -7.01
CA LYS A 22 6.05 -5.00 -5.69
C LYS A 22 5.85 -3.58 -5.14
N ASN A 23 6.83 -2.69 -5.34
CA ASN A 23 6.80 -1.34 -4.77
C ASN A 23 6.33 -0.25 -5.75
N GLY A 24 6.38 -0.51 -7.06
CA GLY A 24 6.05 0.47 -8.11
C GLY A 24 4.56 0.73 -8.28
N ALA A 25 3.70 -0.10 -7.71
CA ALA A 25 2.24 0.06 -7.78
C ALA A 25 1.65 1.02 -6.72
N GLY A 26 2.41 1.48 -5.72
CA GLY A 26 1.76 2.25 -4.65
C GLY A 26 2.59 2.95 -3.56
N LYS A 27 3.92 2.95 -3.58
CA LYS A 27 4.67 3.58 -2.45
C LYS A 27 4.81 5.09 -2.50
N ASN A 28 4.85 5.70 -3.69
CA ASN A 28 5.08 7.16 -3.82
C ASN A 28 4.03 7.87 -4.68
N LYS A 29 3.02 7.14 -5.18
CA LYS A 29 1.94 7.71 -5.98
C LYS A 29 0.63 7.34 -5.32
N PRO A 30 -0.22 8.30 -4.92
CA PRO A 30 -1.58 7.97 -4.56
C PRO A 30 -2.22 7.28 -5.76
N ARG A 31 -2.93 6.18 -5.50
CA ARG A 31 -3.66 5.44 -6.53
C ARG A 31 -4.58 6.43 -7.24
N TYR A 32 -4.49 6.55 -8.57
CA TYR A 32 -5.35 7.46 -9.30
C TYR A 32 -6.77 6.91 -9.25
N ILE A 33 -7.60 7.54 -8.44
CA ILE A 33 -9.02 7.25 -8.26
C ILE A 33 -9.80 8.41 -8.89
N SER A 34 -10.90 8.08 -9.56
CA SER A 34 -11.77 9.09 -10.17
C SER A 34 -12.43 9.97 -9.10
N LYS A 35 -12.97 11.15 -9.48
CA LYS A 35 -13.69 12.04 -8.55
C LYS A 35 -14.84 11.30 -7.84
N ALA A 36 -15.53 10.40 -8.54
CA ALA A 36 -16.61 9.59 -7.97
C ALA A 36 -16.10 8.54 -6.97
N GLU A 37 -14.96 7.90 -7.24
CA GLU A 37 -14.38 6.92 -6.30
C GLU A 37 -13.79 7.57 -5.05
N ARG A 38 -13.24 8.78 -5.16
CA ARG A 38 -12.77 9.55 -4.00
C ARG A 38 -13.93 9.92 -3.07
N ALA A 39 -15.06 10.39 -3.62
CA ALA A 39 -16.25 10.71 -2.82
C ALA A 39 -16.84 9.46 -2.12
N LYS A 40 -16.81 8.30 -2.78
CA LYS A 40 -17.25 7.03 -2.17
C LYS A 40 -16.34 6.60 -1.01
N MET A 41 -15.02 6.68 -1.19
CA MET A 41 -14.10 6.32 -0.11
C MET A 41 -14.10 7.33 1.04
N GLU A 42 -14.35 8.62 0.79
CA GLU A 42 -14.49 9.63 1.84
C GLU A 42 -15.76 9.39 2.67
N ALA A 43 -16.91 9.10 2.02
CA ALA A 43 -18.14 8.72 2.73
C ALA A 43 -18.00 7.41 3.52
N GLU A 44 -17.33 6.39 2.96
CA GLU A 44 -17.05 5.14 3.67
C GLU A 44 -16.05 5.34 4.82
N GLN A 45 -15.07 6.22 4.68
CA GLN A 45 -14.14 6.58 5.75
C GLN A 45 -14.81 7.40 6.86
N GLU A 46 -15.73 8.29 6.53
CA GLU A 46 -16.53 9.03 7.51
C GLU A 46 -17.38 8.07 8.35
N ILE A 47 -18.06 7.11 7.72
CA ILE A 47 -18.86 6.08 8.40
C ILE A 47 -17.99 5.18 9.29
N GLN A 48 -16.83 4.73 8.79
CA GLN A 48 -15.91 3.91 9.58
C GLN A 48 -15.28 4.70 10.73
N SER A 49 -15.01 6.00 10.54
CA SER A 49 -14.45 6.85 11.58
C SER A 49 -15.46 7.09 12.71
N SER A 50 -16.75 7.28 12.41
CA SER A 50 -17.81 7.38 13.41
C SER A 50 -17.99 6.07 14.18
N ASP A 51 -17.94 4.92 13.51
CA ASP A 51 -18.02 3.61 14.19
C ASP A 51 -16.83 3.36 15.14
N THR A 52 -15.62 3.80 14.77
CA THR A 52 -14.44 3.64 15.64
C THR A 52 -14.43 4.58 16.85
N LEU A 53 -15.11 5.73 16.77
CA LEU A 53 -15.21 6.68 17.88
C LEU A 53 -16.21 6.20 18.95
N GLU A 54 -17.31 5.56 18.56
CA GLU A 54 -18.30 5.03 19.51
C GLU A 54 -17.79 3.82 20.31
N VAL A 55 -16.97 2.97 19.69
CA VAL A 55 -16.34 1.81 20.39
C VAL A 55 -15.28 2.27 21.40
N ALA A 56 -14.57 3.37 21.11
CA ALA A 56 -13.56 3.91 22.01
C ALA A 56 -14.19 4.52 23.28
N GLU A 57 -15.30 5.23 23.16
CA GLU A 57 -15.99 5.84 24.31
C GLU A 57 -16.58 4.79 25.26
N GLN A 58 -17.15 3.69 24.75
CA GLN A 58 -17.72 2.61 25.58
C GLN A 58 -16.65 1.81 26.34
N SER A 59 -15.43 1.71 25.81
CA SER A 59 -14.33 1.00 26.48
C SER A 59 -13.69 1.78 27.64
N SER A 60 -13.96 3.08 27.74
CA SER A 60 -13.46 3.96 28.80
C SER A 60 -14.41 4.03 30.02
N VAL A 61 -15.60 3.43 29.93
CA VAL A 61 -16.63 3.37 30.97
C VAL A 61 -16.85 1.91 31.42
N SER A 62 -15.78 1.22 31.84
CA SER A 62 -15.83 -0.04 32.60
C SER A 62 -14.65 -0.15 33.55
#